data_AF-A0A2I0B3D5-F1
#
_entry.id   AF-A0A2I0B3D5-F1
#
_cell.length_a   1.000
_cell.length_b   1.000
_cell.length_c   1.000
_cell.angle_alpha   90.00
_cell.angle_beta   90.00
_cell.angle_gamma   90.00
#
_symmetry.space_group_name_H-M   'P 1'
#
loop_
_entity.id
_entity.type
_entity.pdbx_description
1 polymer ?
#
loop_
_entity_poly.entity_id
_entity_poly.type
_entity_poly.pdbx_seq_one_letter_code
_entity_poly.pdbx_strand_id
1 'polypeptide(L)'
;MYNLKKGNRGKAVFQHKFLRHNLMLEAVCPGLFMEKKGTYWDVPLSMSVDLNSAFSSIVNYHLCLQHNSGQPKHFGCNYTSEVPMSLLPGLCAKAAISFKKHIEFWRKKEGMLKLVQPYDVFLSNPQICGVGIIGAVTSLSLGENSMRFSVRERLQTCNSSELCFHKNKFALFCDLFATVSFKAQFGNFQRLFLDLTKFDACLEFPSGSKFVSGAASLVSNYYYSQKPDATAIHAICPNVRVSLQQQVVGPISFRFDSGILLDSNDNCYSARLDDSVFAIDWALKVLGSAKASLWFSPKRQEGMVELRFFES
;
A
#
# COMPACT_ATOMS: atom_id res chain seq x y z
N MET A 1 28.73 6.55 -7.46
CA MET A 1 29.10 7.25 -6.20
C MET A 1 28.11 8.37 -5.96
N TYR A 2 27.22 8.22 -4.99
CA TYR A 2 26.17 9.20 -4.69
C TYR A 2 26.76 10.42 -3.96
N ASN A 3 26.71 11.58 -4.60
CA ASN A 3 27.12 12.85 -4.02
C ASN A 3 25.97 13.38 -3.13
N LEU A 4 25.91 12.88 -1.89
CA LEU A 4 25.00 13.36 -0.85
C LEU A 4 25.35 14.81 -0.49
N LYS A 5 24.76 15.79 -1.18
CA LYS A 5 24.60 17.12 -0.58
C LYS A 5 23.74 16.94 0.68
N LYS A 6 24.40 16.84 1.84
CA LYS A 6 23.78 16.75 3.17
C LYS A 6 23.01 18.03 3.47
N GLY A 7 21.77 18.12 3.01
CA GLY A 7 20.76 18.93 3.69
C GLY A 7 20.28 18.15 4.91
N ASN A 8 20.23 18.78 6.08
CA ASN A 8 19.58 18.18 7.24
C ASN A 8 18.10 17.99 6.91
N ARG A 9 17.64 16.73 6.95
CA ARG A 9 16.21 16.38 6.84
C ARG A 9 15.63 16.24 8.24
N GLY A 10 14.57 16.98 8.50
CA GLY A 10 13.78 16.88 9.72
C GLY A 10 12.48 16.14 9.46
N LYS A 11 12.11 15.24 10.37
CA LYS A 11 10.78 14.64 10.46
C LYS A 11 10.31 14.73 11.90
N ALA A 12 9.18 15.38 12.11
CA ALA A 12 8.48 15.41 13.39
C ALA A 12 7.18 14.63 13.25
N VAL A 13 6.96 13.68 14.15
CA VAL A 13 5.73 12.90 14.23
C VAL A 13 5.19 13.03 15.64
N PHE A 14 3.94 13.45 15.76
CA PHE A 14 3.21 13.43 17.00
C PHE A 14 2.02 12.49 16.84
N GLN A 15 1.93 11.49 17.72
CA GLN A 15 0.85 10.52 17.71
C GLN A 15 0.12 10.56 19.04
N HIS A 16 -1.20 10.68 18.99
CA HIS A 16 -2.06 10.65 20.15
C HIS A 16 -3.20 9.65 19.95
N LYS A 17 -3.35 8.73 20.89
CA LYS A 17 -4.39 7.70 20.88
C LYS A 17 -5.54 8.14 21.78
N PHE A 18 -6.67 8.53 21.19
CA PHE A 18 -7.93 8.72 21.91
C PHE A 18 -8.67 7.36 22.05
N LEU A 19 -9.71 7.32 22.90
CA LEU A 19 -10.51 6.11 23.17
C LEU A 19 -11.06 5.42 21.90
N ARG A 20 -11.42 6.20 20.87
CA ARG A 20 -12.02 5.69 19.63
C ARG A 20 -11.34 6.19 18.36
N HIS A 21 -10.30 7.00 18.48
CA HIS A 21 -9.64 7.64 17.33
C HIS A 21 -8.15 7.73 17.56
N ASN A 22 -7.34 7.60 16.51
CA ASN A 22 -5.93 7.97 16.60
C ASN A 22 -5.69 9.20 15.73
N LEU A 23 -5.08 10.20 16.35
CA LEU A 23 -4.62 11.41 15.69
C LEU A 23 -3.10 11.29 15.46
N MET A 24 -2.68 11.55 14.23
CA MET A 24 -1.28 11.63 13.85
C MET A 24 -1.04 12.98 13.16
N LEU A 25 -0.04 13.71 13.65
CA LEU A 25 0.48 14.92 13.03
C LEU A 25 1.88 14.59 12.52
N GLU A 26 2.13 14.79 11.24
CA GLU A 26 3.43 14.58 10.62
C GLU A 26 3.88 15.85 9.90
N ALA A 27 5.11 16.28 10.15
CA ALA A 27 5.74 17.39 9.45
C ALA A 27 7.14 16.95 9.00
N VAL A 28 7.43 17.12 7.71
CA VAL A 28 8.68 16.69 7.09
C VAL A 28 9.28 17.84 6.27
N CYS A 29 10.57 18.11 6.48
CA CYS A 29 11.29 19.21 5.84
C CYS A 29 12.81 18.94 5.76
N PRO A 30 13.40 18.73 4.56
CA PRO A 30 12.78 18.26 3.33
C PRO A 30 12.36 16.78 3.43
N GLY A 31 11.23 16.42 2.84
CA GLY A 31 10.73 15.04 2.81
C GLY A 31 11.06 14.30 1.52
N LEU A 32 11.54 13.07 1.66
CA LEU A 32 11.77 12.17 0.52
C LEU A 32 10.55 11.26 0.35
N PHE A 33 9.87 11.39 -0.79
CA PHE A 33 8.70 10.60 -1.14
C PHE A 33 9.03 9.64 -2.28
N MET A 34 8.49 8.43 -2.21
CA MET A 34 8.67 7.41 -3.24
C MET A 34 7.38 7.24 -4.04
N GLU A 35 7.49 7.28 -5.35
CA GLU A 35 6.40 7.00 -6.27
C GLU A 35 6.23 5.48 -6.48
N LYS A 36 5.04 5.03 -6.91
CA LYS A 36 4.76 3.61 -7.21
C LYS A 36 5.77 2.96 -8.17
N LYS A 37 6.40 3.74 -9.05
CA LYS A 37 7.40 3.26 -10.02
C LYS A 37 8.83 3.18 -9.44
N GLY A 38 9.02 3.49 -8.15
CA GLY A 38 10.34 3.51 -7.50
C GLY A 38 11.11 4.82 -7.64
N THR A 39 10.49 5.86 -8.24
CA THR A 39 11.09 7.19 -8.39
C THR A 39 11.03 7.96 -7.07
N TYR A 40 12.13 8.58 -6.67
CA TYR A 40 12.22 9.37 -5.46
C TYR A 40 12.08 10.87 -5.73
N TRP A 41 11.34 11.56 -4.88
CA TRP A 41 11.00 12.97 -4.99
C TRP A 41 11.30 13.70 -3.68
N ASP A 42 12.08 14.77 -3.75
CA ASP A 42 12.31 15.69 -2.64
C ASP A 42 11.21 16.76 -2.63
N VAL A 43 10.42 16.79 -1.56
CA VAL A 43 9.41 17.82 -1.30
C VAL A 43 9.96 18.78 -0.23
N PRO A 44 10.00 20.10 -0.48
CA PRO A 44 10.57 21.05 0.47
C PRO A 44 9.90 21.04 1.84
N LEU A 45 8.56 21.00 1.87
CA LEU A 45 7.78 20.92 3.11
C LEU A 45 6.50 20.12 2.87
N SER A 46 6.26 19.12 3.71
CA SER A 46 5.02 18.36 3.75
C SER A 46 4.52 18.29 5.19
N MET A 47 3.28 18.73 5.40
CA MET A 47 2.58 18.60 6.67
C MET A 47 1.30 17.79 6.46
N SER A 48 1.02 16.84 7.34
CA SER A 48 -0.24 16.09 7.33
C SER A 48 -0.82 15.95 8.74
N VAL A 49 -2.14 15.98 8.78
CA VAL A 49 -2.96 15.72 9.96
C VAL A 49 -3.90 14.58 9.60
N ASP A 50 -3.69 13.43 10.21
CA ASP A 50 -4.45 12.21 9.95
C ASP A 50 -5.24 11.80 11.19
N LEU A 51 -6.53 11.56 11.00
CA LEU A 51 -7.45 11.07 12.01
C LEU A 51 -8.07 9.77 11.52
N ASN A 52 -7.83 8.68 12.24
CA ASN A 52 -8.42 7.38 11.94
C ASN A 52 -9.35 6.92 13.08
N SER A 53 -10.39 6.16 12.73
CA SER A 53 -11.19 5.44 13.71
C SER A 53 -10.42 4.23 14.26
N ALA A 54 -10.63 3.93 15.55
CA ALA A 54 -10.05 2.75 16.19
C ALA A 54 -10.56 1.45 15.55
N PHE A 55 -9.65 0.47 15.43
CA PHE A 55 -9.80 -0.78 14.68
C PHE A 55 -10.96 -1.71 15.09
N SER A 56 -11.72 -1.40 16.16
CA SER A 56 -12.77 -2.27 16.69
C SER A 56 -14.14 -2.08 16.01
N SER A 57 -14.32 -1.07 15.15
CA SER A 57 -15.59 -0.83 14.45
C SER A 57 -15.64 -1.52 13.07
N ILE A 58 -16.83 -2.04 12.73
CA ILE A 58 -17.12 -2.63 11.40
C ILE A 58 -16.92 -1.58 10.29
N VAL A 59 -17.24 -0.33 10.60
CA VAL A 59 -17.02 0.84 9.75
C VAL A 59 -15.76 1.53 10.21
N ASN A 60 -14.82 1.75 9.30
CA ASN A 60 -13.62 2.52 9.52
C ASN A 60 -13.69 3.79 8.69
N TYR A 61 -13.31 4.92 9.28
CA TYR A 61 -13.17 6.15 8.56
C TYR A 61 -11.78 6.75 8.78
N HIS A 62 -11.29 7.46 7.78
CA HIS A 62 -9.99 8.09 7.77
C HIS A 62 -10.12 9.49 7.18
N LEU A 63 -9.77 10.50 7.95
CA LEU A 63 -9.74 11.90 7.54
C LEU A 63 -8.29 12.37 7.53
N CYS A 64 -7.84 12.93 6.43
CA CYS A 64 -6.47 13.39 6.23
C CYS A 64 -6.50 14.82 5.69
N LEU A 65 -5.77 15.72 6.32
CA LEU A 65 -5.50 17.05 5.80
C LEU A 65 -4.01 17.16 5.51
N GLN A 66 -3.64 17.35 4.25
CA GLN A 66 -2.27 17.45 3.79
C GLN A 66 -2.01 18.84 3.21
N HIS A 67 -0.87 19.43 3.56
CA HIS A 67 -0.36 20.66 2.98
C HIS A 67 1.07 20.42 2.50
N ASN A 68 1.28 20.60 1.20
CA ASN A 68 2.61 20.57 0.60
C ASN A 68 3.00 21.98 0.18
N SER A 69 4.24 22.38 0.45
CA SER A 69 4.79 23.66 0.03
C SER A 69 6.13 23.49 -0.68
N GLY A 70 6.36 24.38 -1.64
CA GLY A 70 7.52 24.38 -2.53
C GLY A 70 7.44 23.35 -3.66
N GLN A 71 8.24 23.55 -4.70
CA GLN A 71 8.22 22.70 -5.88
C GLN A 71 8.98 21.39 -5.62
N PRO A 72 8.35 20.22 -5.82
CA PRO A 72 9.03 18.94 -5.66
C PRO A 72 10.10 18.76 -6.74
N LYS A 73 11.25 18.21 -6.34
CA LYS A 73 12.39 17.97 -7.21
C LYS A 73 12.68 16.47 -7.29
N HIS A 74 13.06 16.00 -8.47
CA HIS A 74 13.47 14.62 -8.63
C HIS A 74 14.77 14.37 -7.84
N PHE A 75 14.79 13.32 -7.02
CA PHE A 75 15.97 12.97 -6.24
C PHE A 75 17.00 12.26 -7.13
N GLY A 76 18.19 12.85 -7.27
CA GLY A 76 19.35 12.18 -7.86
C GLY A 76 19.55 12.27 -9.38
N CYS A 77 18.68 12.93 -10.17
CA CYS A 77 18.89 13.18 -11.62
C CYS A 77 17.93 14.26 -12.19
N ASN A 78 18.33 14.92 -13.29
CA ASN A 78 17.54 15.91 -14.06
C ASN A 78 16.66 15.24 -15.14
N TYR A 79 15.91 14.19 -14.82
CA TYR A 79 14.92 13.66 -15.78
C TYR A 79 13.59 14.40 -15.61
N THR A 80 12.98 14.78 -16.72
CA THR A 80 11.65 15.39 -16.78
C THR A 80 10.57 14.31 -16.67
N SER A 81 10.50 13.60 -15.54
CA SER A 81 9.30 12.84 -15.22
C SER A 81 8.22 13.79 -14.76
N GLU A 82 6.97 13.59 -15.20
CA GLU A 82 5.85 14.37 -14.68
C GLU A 82 5.73 14.14 -13.17
N VAL A 83 5.64 15.22 -12.42
CA VAL A 83 5.53 15.18 -10.95
C VAL A 83 4.19 14.56 -10.56
N PRO A 84 4.16 13.59 -9.63
CA PRO A 84 2.91 13.05 -9.11
C PRO A 84 2.02 14.14 -8.53
N MET A 85 0.73 14.14 -8.91
CA MET A 85 -0.22 15.16 -8.45
C MET A 85 -0.30 15.28 -6.92
N SER A 86 -0.10 14.17 -6.20
CA SER A 86 -0.10 14.12 -4.73
C SER A 86 1.04 14.89 -4.07
N LEU A 87 2.12 15.18 -4.80
CA LEU A 87 3.31 15.89 -4.30
C LEU A 87 3.34 17.36 -4.71
N LEU A 88 2.41 17.79 -5.57
CA LEU A 88 2.34 19.19 -5.99
C LEU A 88 1.98 20.10 -4.81
N PRO A 89 2.38 21.38 -4.82
CA PRO A 89 2.07 22.33 -3.76
C PRO A 89 0.58 22.61 -3.61
N GLY A 90 0.12 22.80 -2.39
CA GLY A 90 -1.24 23.20 -2.04
C GLY A 90 -1.86 22.36 -0.92
N LEU A 91 -3.07 22.76 -0.52
CA LEU A 91 -3.87 22.07 0.49
C LEU A 91 -4.64 20.92 -0.16
N CYS A 92 -4.73 19.78 0.52
CA CYS A 92 -5.55 18.66 0.12
C CYS A 92 -6.24 18.06 1.35
N ALA A 93 -7.56 17.99 1.35
CA ALA A 93 -8.33 17.23 2.32
C ALA A 93 -8.77 15.91 1.69
N LYS A 94 -8.65 14.80 2.40
CA LYS A 94 -9.07 13.48 1.97
C LYS A 94 -9.95 12.87 3.05
N ALA A 95 -11.04 12.25 2.65
CA ALA A 95 -11.89 11.47 3.54
C ALA A 95 -12.11 10.10 2.92
N ALA A 96 -11.96 9.04 3.70
CA ALA A 96 -12.25 7.69 3.29
C ALA A 96 -13.15 7.01 4.31
N ILE A 97 -14.14 6.26 3.84
CA ILE A 97 -15.02 5.42 4.66
C ILE A 97 -14.95 4.02 4.09
N SER A 98 -14.79 3.03 4.96
CA SER A 98 -14.64 1.63 4.56
C SER A 98 -15.39 0.70 5.50
N PHE A 99 -15.93 -0.37 4.92
CA PHE A 99 -16.56 -1.47 5.63
C PHE A 99 -15.63 -2.66 5.57
N LYS A 100 -15.27 -3.21 6.72
CA LYS A 100 -14.37 -4.36 6.85
C LYS A 100 -15.16 -5.57 7.30
N LYS A 101 -15.15 -6.64 6.50
CA LYS A 101 -15.67 -7.94 6.87
C LYS A 101 -14.51 -8.91 7.08
N HIS A 102 -14.42 -9.46 8.28
CA HIS A 102 -13.49 -10.52 8.62
C HIS A 102 -14.23 -11.85 8.68
N ILE A 103 -13.72 -12.87 8.00
CA ILE A 103 -14.24 -14.24 8.01
C ILE A 103 -13.09 -15.14 8.46
N GLU A 104 -13.29 -15.83 9.57
CA GLU A 104 -12.37 -16.85 10.04
C GLU A 104 -12.86 -18.20 9.58
N PHE A 105 -12.10 -18.85 8.69
CA PHE A 105 -12.46 -20.17 8.17
C PHE A 105 -12.01 -21.27 9.12
N TRP A 106 -10.82 -21.10 9.71
CA TRP A 106 -10.24 -22.09 10.62
C TRP A 106 -9.26 -21.44 11.58
N ARG A 107 -9.26 -21.89 12.83
CA ARG A 107 -8.24 -21.57 13.83
C ARG A 107 -8.00 -22.79 14.69
N LYS A 108 -6.74 -23.16 14.88
CA LYS A 108 -6.38 -24.17 15.87
C LYS A 108 -6.46 -23.54 17.26
N LYS A 109 -7.50 -23.85 18.03
CA LYS A 109 -7.67 -23.37 19.41
C LYS A 109 -6.88 -24.17 20.43
N GLU A 110 -6.54 -25.43 20.13
CA GLU A 110 -5.86 -26.34 21.06
C GLU A 110 -4.67 -27.04 20.38
N GLY A 111 -3.51 -26.97 21.03
CA GLY A 111 -2.31 -27.70 20.60
C GLY A 111 -1.03 -26.87 20.48
N MET A 112 -0.85 -25.82 21.29
CA MET A 112 0.52 -25.42 21.63
C MET A 112 1.16 -26.57 22.42
N LEU A 113 2.40 -26.94 22.07
CA LEU A 113 3.17 -27.82 22.94
C LEU A 113 3.27 -27.12 24.30
N LYS A 114 2.64 -27.68 25.33
CA LYS A 114 2.41 -27.04 26.65
C LYS A 114 3.70 -26.60 27.38
N LEU A 115 4.88 -26.84 26.81
CA LEU A 115 6.19 -26.64 27.40
C LEU A 115 7.20 -25.94 26.46
N VAL A 116 6.83 -25.57 25.23
CA VAL A 116 7.75 -24.94 24.27
C VAL A 116 7.23 -23.56 23.86
N GLN A 117 7.94 -22.52 24.25
CA GLN A 117 7.64 -21.16 23.81
C GLN A 117 7.91 -21.04 22.29
N PRO A 118 6.94 -20.52 21.51
CA PRO A 118 7.15 -20.25 20.09
C PRO A 118 8.30 -19.27 19.89
N TYR A 119 8.99 -19.35 18.75
CA TYR A 119 10.03 -18.38 18.41
C TYR A 119 9.47 -16.96 18.27
N ASP A 120 8.20 -16.84 17.87
CA ASP A 120 7.45 -15.59 17.79
C ASP A 120 6.00 -15.82 18.25
N VAL A 121 5.56 -15.05 19.25
CA VAL A 121 4.21 -15.14 19.83
C VAL A 121 3.13 -14.76 18.80
N PHE A 122 3.42 -13.85 17.86
CA PHE A 122 2.46 -13.45 16.82
C PHE A 122 2.21 -14.56 15.79
N LEU A 123 3.14 -15.51 15.67
CA LEU A 123 3.07 -16.65 14.75
C LEU A 123 2.68 -17.95 15.47
N SER A 124 2.30 -17.88 16.74
CA SER A 124 1.95 -19.08 17.52
C SER A 124 0.58 -19.67 17.16
N ASN A 125 -0.30 -18.86 16.57
CA ASN A 125 -1.71 -19.18 16.36
C ASN A 125 -1.99 -19.42 14.87
N PRO A 126 -1.98 -20.68 14.40
CA PRO A 126 -2.28 -20.98 13.01
C PRO A 126 -3.76 -20.70 12.75
N GLN A 127 -4.00 -19.97 11.67
CA GLN A 127 -5.32 -19.53 11.29
C GLN A 127 -5.43 -19.41 9.77
N ILE A 128 -6.64 -19.63 9.27
CA ILE A 128 -7.03 -19.37 7.89
C ILE A 128 -8.16 -18.35 7.96
N CYS A 129 -7.93 -17.16 7.40
CA CYS A 129 -8.90 -16.08 7.41
C CYS A 129 -8.96 -15.33 6.07
N GLY A 130 -10.15 -14.81 5.78
CA GLY A 130 -10.41 -13.89 4.68
C GLY A 130 -10.86 -12.54 5.22
N VAL A 131 -10.39 -11.47 4.60
CA VAL A 131 -10.77 -10.10 4.93
C VAL A 131 -11.17 -9.39 3.66
N GLY A 132 -12.42 -8.94 3.59
CA GLY A 132 -12.91 -8.05 2.54
C GLY A 132 -13.03 -6.62 3.07
N ILE A 133 -12.58 -5.66 2.29
CA ILE A 133 -12.74 -4.23 2.55
C ILE A 133 -13.36 -3.60 1.30
N ILE A 134 -14.43 -2.85 1.48
CA ILE A 134 -15.04 -2.02 0.44
C ILE A 134 -15.21 -0.62 1.01
N GLY A 135 -14.85 0.40 0.25
CA GLY A 135 -14.93 1.78 0.72
C GLY A 135 -15.06 2.80 -0.37
N ALA A 136 -15.30 4.03 0.06
CA ALA A 136 -15.33 5.23 -0.75
C ALA A 136 -14.25 6.19 -0.28
N VAL A 137 -13.64 6.91 -1.21
CA VAL A 137 -12.69 7.97 -0.95
C VAL A 137 -13.13 9.23 -1.67
N THR A 138 -13.12 10.34 -0.95
CA THR A 138 -13.27 11.67 -1.50
C THR A 138 -12.00 12.46 -1.23
N SER A 139 -11.57 13.26 -2.20
CA SER A 139 -10.48 14.19 -2.01
C SER A 139 -10.84 15.55 -2.57
N LEU A 140 -10.40 16.55 -1.83
CA LEU A 140 -10.54 17.95 -2.11
C LEU A 140 -9.14 18.52 -2.22
N SER A 141 -8.86 19.25 -3.29
CA SER A 141 -7.59 19.93 -3.43
C SER A 141 -7.82 21.40 -3.74
N LEU A 142 -7.11 22.25 -3.01
CA LEU A 142 -7.08 23.69 -3.19
C LEU A 142 -5.62 24.07 -3.48
N GLY A 143 -5.37 24.62 -4.67
CA GLY A 143 -4.01 24.86 -5.16
C GLY A 143 -3.71 26.33 -5.34
N GLU A 144 -2.56 26.78 -4.82
CA GLU A 144 -2.05 28.15 -5.02
C GLU A 144 -1.43 28.35 -6.43
N ASN A 145 -0.91 27.28 -7.06
CA ASN A 145 -0.15 27.35 -8.33
C ASN A 145 -0.85 26.72 -9.55
N SER A 146 -0.68 27.34 -10.72
CA SER A 146 -1.21 26.93 -12.04
C SER A 146 -0.76 25.54 -12.51
N MET A 147 0.33 24.99 -11.95
CA MET A 147 0.89 23.68 -12.33
C MET A 147 -0.01 22.47 -11.99
N ARG A 148 -0.79 22.52 -10.90
CA ARG A 148 -1.80 21.47 -10.61
C ARG A 148 -2.90 21.44 -11.68
N PHE A 149 -3.15 22.56 -12.34
CA PHE A 149 -4.14 22.69 -13.42
C PHE A 149 -3.60 22.19 -14.76
N SER A 150 -2.36 22.53 -15.13
CA SER A 150 -1.79 22.12 -16.43
C SER A 150 -1.55 20.60 -16.56
N VAL A 151 -1.15 19.93 -15.47
CA VAL A 151 -1.02 18.46 -15.44
C VAL A 151 -2.40 17.79 -15.55
N ARG A 152 -3.44 18.45 -15.02
CA ARG A 152 -4.81 17.91 -14.96
C ARG A 152 -5.63 18.19 -16.22
N GLU A 153 -5.35 19.28 -16.92
CA GLU A 153 -5.88 19.58 -18.26
C GLU A 153 -5.43 18.53 -19.27
N ARG A 154 -4.19 18.03 -19.14
CA ARG A 154 -3.66 16.90 -19.93
C ARG A 154 -4.29 15.54 -19.57
N LEU A 155 -4.91 15.42 -18.39
CA LEU A 155 -5.59 14.21 -17.89
C LEU A 155 -7.11 14.21 -18.14
N GLN A 156 -7.68 15.27 -18.75
CA GLN A 156 -9.09 15.29 -19.18
C GLN A 156 -9.46 14.13 -20.13
N THR A 157 -8.48 13.38 -20.63
CA THR A 157 -8.63 12.16 -21.42
C THR A 157 -8.87 10.88 -20.59
N CYS A 158 -8.92 10.96 -19.25
CA CYS A 158 -9.06 9.77 -18.39
C CYS A 158 -10.39 9.77 -17.62
N ASN A 159 -11.25 8.80 -17.96
CA ASN A 159 -12.61 8.50 -17.46
C ASN A 159 -12.74 8.38 -15.91
N SER A 160 -12.47 9.45 -15.18
CA SER A 160 -12.57 9.49 -13.72
C SER A 160 -13.57 10.56 -13.27
N SER A 161 -14.29 10.27 -12.18
CA SER A 161 -15.28 11.14 -11.56
C SER A 161 -14.63 12.34 -10.84
N GLU A 162 -13.93 13.18 -11.61
CA GLU A 162 -13.25 14.39 -11.14
C GLU A 162 -13.98 15.64 -11.60
N LEU A 163 -14.35 16.51 -10.66
CA LEU A 163 -14.93 17.82 -10.94
C LEU A 163 -13.89 18.91 -10.65
N CYS A 164 -13.58 19.73 -11.65
CA CYS A 164 -12.64 20.83 -11.54
C CYS A 164 -13.35 22.17 -11.69
N PHE A 165 -13.17 23.06 -10.72
CA PHE A 165 -13.72 24.41 -10.76
C PHE A 165 -12.60 25.43 -10.99
N HIS A 166 -12.47 25.85 -12.25
CA HIS A 166 -11.39 26.71 -12.73
C HIS A 166 -11.35 28.08 -12.03
N LYS A 167 -12.52 28.64 -11.67
CA LYS A 167 -12.63 29.99 -11.09
C LYS A 167 -12.04 30.09 -9.67
N ASN A 168 -12.07 29.00 -8.90
CA ASN A 168 -11.67 28.98 -7.48
C ASN A 168 -10.42 28.11 -7.21
N LYS A 169 -9.70 27.69 -8.25
CA LYS A 169 -8.51 26.83 -8.15
C LYS A 169 -8.74 25.57 -7.28
N PHE A 170 -9.87 24.91 -7.51
CA PHE A 170 -10.36 23.82 -6.68
C PHE A 170 -10.65 22.58 -7.52
N ALA A 171 -10.31 21.40 -6.99
CA ALA A 171 -10.67 20.13 -7.60
C ALA A 171 -11.21 19.14 -6.57
N LEU A 172 -12.28 18.45 -6.94
CA LEU A 172 -12.97 17.43 -6.17
C LEU A 172 -12.87 16.10 -6.91
N PHE A 173 -12.51 15.06 -6.19
CA PHE A 173 -12.44 13.67 -6.66
C PHE A 173 -13.23 12.79 -5.72
N CYS A 174 -14.00 11.86 -6.27
CA CYS A 174 -14.75 10.86 -5.52
C CYS A 174 -14.63 9.51 -6.23
N ASP A 175 -14.32 8.46 -5.49
CA ASP A 175 -14.13 7.14 -6.05
C ASP A 175 -14.37 6.02 -5.03
N LEU A 176 -14.53 4.79 -5.53
CA LEU A 176 -14.66 3.59 -4.70
C LEU A 176 -13.38 2.76 -4.77
N PHE A 177 -13.11 2.03 -3.69
CA PHE A 177 -12.02 1.06 -3.65
C PHE A 177 -12.50 -0.22 -2.99
N ALA A 178 -11.89 -1.34 -3.39
CA ALA A 178 -12.12 -2.63 -2.77
C ALA A 178 -10.81 -3.40 -2.63
N THR A 179 -10.70 -4.18 -1.57
CA THR A 179 -9.55 -5.03 -1.30
C THR A 179 -10.01 -6.34 -0.68
N VAL A 180 -9.52 -7.45 -1.20
CA VAL A 180 -9.77 -8.78 -0.65
C VAL A 180 -8.44 -9.40 -0.27
N SER A 181 -8.27 -9.73 0.99
CA SER A 181 -7.07 -10.39 1.50
C SER A 181 -7.42 -11.78 2.02
N PHE A 182 -6.61 -12.76 1.67
CA PHE A 182 -6.67 -14.12 2.18
C PHE A 182 -5.35 -14.42 2.88
N LYS A 183 -5.43 -14.98 4.08
CA LYS A 183 -4.27 -15.39 4.88
C LYS A 183 -4.46 -16.82 5.33
N ALA A 184 -3.47 -17.65 5.07
CA ALA A 184 -3.41 -19.02 5.53
C ALA A 184 -2.08 -19.25 6.24
N GLN A 185 -2.14 -19.64 7.50
CA GLN A 185 -0.96 -20.00 8.28
C GLN A 185 -1.12 -21.44 8.79
N PHE A 186 -0.12 -22.25 8.48
CA PHE A 186 0.05 -23.59 8.99
C PHE A 186 1.23 -23.63 9.97
N GLY A 187 0.98 -24.31 11.09
CA GLY A 187 1.91 -24.51 12.19
C GLY A 187 2.14 -23.30 13.10
N ASN A 188 2.86 -23.57 14.20
CA ASN A 188 2.84 -22.72 15.39
C ASN A 188 4.21 -22.10 15.68
N PHE A 189 5.19 -22.30 14.79
CA PHE A 189 6.55 -21.78 14.90
C PHE A 189 7.23 -22.15 16.23
N GLN A 190 7.09 -23.42 16.64
CA GLN A 190 7.66 -24.03 17.84
C GLN A 190 8.72 -25.09 17.51
N ARG A 191 8.52 -25.87 16.45
CA ARG A 191 9.43 -26.96 16.06
C ARG A 191 10.69 -26.42 15.39
N LEU A 192 11.74 -27.25 15.37
CA LEU A 192 13.04 -26.88 14.83
C LEU A 192 13.07 -26.73 13.30
N PHE A 193 12.22 -27.44 12.55
CA PHE A 193 12.27 -27.41 11.09
C PHE A 193 10.87 -27.42 10.50
N LEU A 194 10.67 -26.63 9.45
CA LEU A 194 9.46 -26.60 8.60
C LEU A 194 8.13 -26.57 9.38
N ASP A 195 8.09 -25.92 10.55
CA ASP A 195 6.85 -25.82 11.34
C ASP A 195 5.93 -24.76 10.75
N LEU A 196 6.48 -23.59 10.40
CA LEU A 196 5.70 -22.46 9.90
C LEU A 196 5.70 -22.41 8.37
N THR A 197 4.50 -22.45 7.80
CA THR A 197 4.24 -22.06 6.42
C THR A 197 3.09 -21.06 6.42
N LYS A 198 3.33 -19.87 5.91
CA LYS A 198 2.35 -18.79 5.85
C LYS A 198 2.24 -18.28 4.42
N PHE A 199 1.00 -18.17 3.96
CA PHE A 199 0.64 -17.67 2.66
C PHE A 199 -0.36 -16.53 2.81
N ASP A 200 -0.01 -15.37 2.28
CA ASP A 200 -0.87 -14.20 2.25
C ASP A 200 -1.08 -13.79 0.79
N ALA A 201 -2.33 -13.67 0.34
CA ALA A 201 -2.70 -13.16 -0.97
C ALA A 201 -3.63 -11.96 -0.80
N CYS A 202 -3.37 -10.87 -1.54
CA CYS A 202 -4.15 -9.65 -1.50
C CYS A 202 -4.50 -9.20 -2.91
N LEU A 203 -5.79 -9.02 -3.15
CA LEU A 203 -6.36 -8.50 -4.39
C LEU A 203 -6.80 -7.07 -4.13
N GLU A 204 -6.12 -6.11 -4.75
CA GLU A 204 -6.47 -4.70 -4.70
C GLU A 204 -7.20 -4.34 -6.00
N PHE A 205 -8.49 -4.06 -5.90
CA PHE A 205 -9.26 -3.64 -7.07
C PHE A 205 -8.88 -2.22 -7.45
N PRO A 206 -8.79 -1.91 -8.76
CA PRO A 206 -8.60 -0.55 -9.22
C PRO A 206 -9.78 0.34 -8.81
N SER A 207 -9.58 1.64 -8.99
CA SER A 207 -10.61 2.68 -8.92
C SER A 207 -11.99 2.18 -9.39
N GLY A 208 -13.02 2.36 -8.58
CA GLY A 208 -14.38 1.92 -8.90
C GLY A 208 -14.92 2.57 -10.19
N SER A 209 -14.60 3.84 -10.42
CA SER A 209 -14.96 4.52 -11.69
C SER A 209 -14.29 3.88 -12.92
N LYS A 210 -13.02 3.48 -12.80
CA LYS A 210 -12.30 2.73 -13.85
C LYS A 210 -12.86 1.33 -14.04
N PHE A 211 -13.20 0.65 -12.94
CA PHE A 211 -13.80 -0.67 -12.99
C PHE A 211 -15.15 -0.65 -13.72
N VAL A 212 -16.02 0.30 -13.42
CA VAL A 212 -17.35 0.43 -14.07
C VAL A 212 -17.22 0.80 -15.54
N SER A 213 -16.36 1.77 -15.87
CA SER A 213 -16.13 2.15 -17.28
C SER A 213 -15.49 1.02 -18.09
N GLY A 214 -14.51 0.31 -17.51
CA GLY A 214 -13.93 -0.90 -18.08
C GLY A 214 -14.97 -1.98 -18.30
N ALA A 215 -15.80 -2.28 -17.31
CA ALA A 215 -16.86 -3.29 -17.42
C ALA A 215 -17.89 -2.93 -18.50
N ALA A 216 -18.33 -1.66 -18.56
CA ALA A 216 -19.23 -1.18 -19.62
C ALA A 216 -18.61 -1.31 -21.01
N SER A 217 -17.32 -0.99 -21.15
CA SER A 217 -16.59 -1.16 -22.42
C SER A 217 -16.45 -2.64 -22.81
N LEU A 218 -16.22 -3.56 -21.86
CA LEU A 218 -16.18 -5.00 -22.17
C LEU A 218 -17.55 -5.56 -22.56
N VAL A 219 -18.62 -5.15 -21.87
CA VAL A 219 -19.99 -5.58 -22.18
C VAL A 219 -20.41 -5.09 -23.57
N SER A 220 -20.10 -3.82 -23.90
CA SER A 220 -20.38 -3.28 -25.25
C SER A 220 -19.54 -3.97 -26.32
N ASN A 221 -18.24 -4.18 -26.09
CA ASN A 221 -17.38 -4.92 -27.03
C ASN A 221 -17.89 -6.35 -27.25
N TYR A 222 -18.33 -7.04 -26.21
CA TYR A 222 -18.95 -8.37 -26.32
C TYR A 222 -20.24 -8.32 -27.14
N TYR A 223 -21.12 -7.36 -26.87
CA TYR A 223 -22.39 -7.19 -27.60
C TYR A 223 -22.17 -6.92 -29.09
N TYR A 224 -21.17 -6.09 -29.44
CA TYR A 224 -20.82 -5.77 -30.82
C TYR A 224 -19.82 -6.77 -31.45
N SER A 225 -19.51 -7.88 -30.79
CA SER A 225 -18.52 -8.88 -31.26
C SER A 225 -17.15 -8.29 -31.61
N GLN A 226 -16.76 -7.23 -30.90
CA GLN A 226 -15.46 -6.58 -31.02
C GLN A 226 -14.45 -7.23 -30.07
N LYS A 227 -13.17 -7.22 -30.46
CA LYS A 227 -12.11 -7.70 -29.57
C LYS A 227 -12.04 -6.82 -28.32
N PRO A 228 -11.91 -7.42 -27.13
CA PRO A 228 -11.83 -6.65 -25.90
C PRO A 228 -10.56 -5.80 -25.89
N ASP A 229 -10.72 -4.51 -25.58
CA ASP A 229 -9.60 -3.58 -25.46
C ASP A 229 -8.72 -3.95 -24.25
N ALA A 230 -7.40 -3.98 -24.46
CA ALA A 230 -6.43 -4.25 -23.40
C ALA A 230 -6.57 -3.23 -22.26
N THR A 231 -6.89 -1.96 -22.57
CA THR A 231 -7.05 -0.93 -21.53
C THR A 231 -8.27 -1.19 -20.64
N ALA A 232 -9.36 -1.70 -21.22
CA ALA A 232 -10.58 -2.07 -20.50
C ALA A 232 -10.34 -3.26 -19.56
N ILE A 233 -9.54 -4.24 -20.00
CA ILE A 233 -9.15 -5.39 -19.18
C ILE A 233 -8.29 -4.94 -18.00
N HIS A 234 -7.27 -4.11 -18.23
CA HIS A 234 -6.45 -3.54 -17.16
C HIS A 234 -7.26 -2.68 -16.18
N ALA A 235 -8.36 -2.05 -16.63
CA ALA A 235 -9.24 -1.27 -15.79
C ALA A 235 -10.10 -2.12 -14.83
N ILE A 236 -10.31 -3.40 -15.12
CA ILE A 236 -11.09 -4.34 -14.30
C ILE A 236 -10.18 -5.23 -13.44
N CYS A 237 -9.03 -5.63 -13.98
CA CYS A 237 -8.13 -6.55 -13.33
C CYS A 237 -7.59 -6.01 -11.99
N PRO A 238 -7.74 -6.73 -10.88
CA PRO A 238 -7.15 -6.33 -9.61
C PRO A 238 -5.62 -6.49 -9.66
N ASN A 239 -4.93 -5.61 -8.94
CA ASN A 239 -3.52 -5.81 -8.65
C ASN A 239 -3.39 -6.91 -7.59
N VAL A 240 -2.60 -7.94 -7.87
CA VAL A 240 -2.46 -9.09 -6.99
C VAL A 240 -1.12 -9.01 -6.29
N ARG A 241 -1.12 -9.10 -4.97
CA ARG A 241 0.09 -9.18 -4.15
C ARG A 241 0.10 -10.50 -3.41
N VAL A 242 1.20 -11.22 -3.48
CA VAL A 242 1.37 -12.53 -2.88
C VAL A 242 2.60 -12.51 -1.99
N SER A 243 2.48 -13.13 -0.82
CA SER A 243 3.53 -13.25 0.18
C SER A 243 3.57 -14.69 0.66
N LEU A 244 4.73 -15.33 0.56
CA LEU A 244 5.01 -16.65 1.09
C LEU A 244 6.08 -16.54 2.17
N GLN A 245 5.85 -17.12 3.33
CA GLN A 245 6.83 -17.21 4.40
C GLN A 245 6.96 -18.66 4.85
N GLN A 246 8.19 -19.18 4.88
CA GLN A 246 8.51 -20.55 5.25
C GLN A 246 9.62 -20.56 6.30
N GLN A 247 9.41 -21.25 7.42
CA GLN A 247 10.48 -21.52 8.36
C GLN A 247 11.48 -22.48 7.75
N VAL A 248 12.77 -22.13 7.87
CA VAL A 248 13.87 -22.98 7.41
C VAL A 248 14.36 -23.81 8.60
N VAL A 249 14.86 -23.14 9.63
CA VAL A 249 15.41 -23.78 10.84
C VAL A 249 15.29 -22.87 12.05
N GLY A 250 14.85 -23.44 13.17
CA GLY A 250 14.68 -22.77 14.44
C GLY A 250 13.96 -21.42 14.29
N PRO A 251 14.52 -20.31 14.77
CA PRO A 251 13.89 -18.99 14.68
C PRO A 251 14.00 -18.31 13.30
N ILE A 252 14.59 -18.98 12.31
CA ILE A 252 14.88 -18.40 10.98
C ILE A 252 13.77 -18.80 10.01
N SER A 253 13.19 -17.80 9.35
CA SER A 253 12.23 -17.98 8.27
C SER A 253 12.63 -17.18 7.03
N PHE A 254 12.35 -17.75 5.87
CA PHE A 254 12.48 -17.11 4.58
C PHE A 254 11.12 -16.53 4.18
N ARG A 255 11.10 -15.31 3.66
CA ARG A 255 9.90 -14.64 3.15
C ARG A 255 10.15 -14.16 1.73
N PHE A 256 9.13 -14.35 0.89
CA PHE A 256 9.08 -13.90 -0.48
C PHE A 256 7.79 -13.11 -0.68
N ASP A 257 7.92 -11.85 -1.07
CA ASP A 257 6.81 -10.94 -1.35
C ASP A 257 6.88 -10.53 -2.82
N SER A 258 5.79 -10.58 -3.58
CA SER A 258 5.76 -10.13 -4.97
C SER A 258 4.38 -9.60 -5.36
N GLY A 259 4.37 -8.56 -6.19
CA GLY A 259 3.22 -8.21 -7.02
C GLY A 259 3.13 -9.15 -8.22
N ILE A 260 1.92 -9.30 -8.77
CA ILE A 260 1.68 -9.94 -10.06
C ILE A 260 0.98 -8.90 -10.92
N LEU A 261 1.65 -8.49 -11.99
CA LEU A 261 1.08 -7.67 -13.04
C LEU A 261 0.62 -8.57 -14.17
N LEU A 262 -0.61 -8.37 -14.61
CA LEU A 262 -1.06 -8.90 -15.89
C LEU A 262 -0.52 -7.96 -16.97
N ASP A 263 0.20 -8.52 -17.93
CA ASP A 263 0.69 -7.82 -19.12
C ASP A 263 -0.10 -8.32 -20.33
N SER A 264 -0.70 -7.37 -21.05
CA SER A 264 -1.46 -7.63 -22.28
C SER A 264 -0.63 -7.12 -23.45
N ASN A 265 0.43 -7.86 -23.78
CA ASN A 265 1.21 -7.62 -24.99
C ASN A 265 0.97 -8.79 -25.95
N ASP A 266 0.64 -8.50 -27.21
CA ASP A 266 0.49 -9.47 -28.31
C ASP A 266 -0.57 -10.58 -28.14
N ASN A 267 -1.84 -10.21 -27.87
CA ASN A 267 -2.99 -11.15 -27.80
C ASN A 267 -2.85 -12.32 -26.80
N CYS A 268 -1.79 -12.35 -25.99
CA CYS A 268 -1.56 -13.36 -24.96
C CYS A 268 -1.52 -12.67 -23.60
N TYR A 269 -2.47 -12.99 -22.73
CA TYR A 269 -2.47 -12.48 -21.36
C TYR A 269 -1.39 -13.22 -20.57
N SER A 270 -0.27 -12.54 -20.29
CA SER A 270 0.82 -13.11 -19.50
C SER A 270 0.83 -12.49 -18.10
N ALA A 271 0.97 -13.33 -17.07
CA ALA A 271 1.19 -12.85 -15.72
C ALA A 271 2.70 -12.72 -15.49
N ARG A 272 3.16 -11.54 -15.07
CA ARG A 272 4.56 -11.26 -14.73
C ARG A 272 4.67 -10.91 -13.25
N LEU A 273 5.73 -11.41 -12.62
CA LEU A 273 6.08 -10.98 -11.27
C LEU A 273 6.61 -9.55 -11.31
N ASP A 274 6.11 -8.73 -10.39
CA ASP A 274 6.51 -7.35 -10.24
C ASP A 274 6.95 -7.06 -8.81
N ASP A 275 7.93 -6.16 -8.65
CA ASP A 275 8.42 -5.69 -7.35
C ASP A 275 8.69 -6.83 -6.34
N SER A 276 9.36 -7.89 -6.80
CA SER A 276 9.73 -9.01 -5.93
C SER A 276 10.72 -8.57 -4.84
N VAL A 277 10.47 -9.02 -3.62
CA VAL A 277 11.29 -8.79 -2.43
C VAL A 277 11.54 -10.12 -1.75
N PHE A 278 12.81 -10.40 -1.49
CA PHE A 278 13.24 -11.56 -0.73
C PHE A 278 13.68 -11.10 0.65
N ALA A 279 13.29 -11.82 1.69
CA ALA A 279 13.63 -11.49 3.05
C ALA A 279 14.00 -12.73 3.89
N ILE A 280 14.93 -12.55 4.80
CA ILE A 280 15.31 -13.50 5.83
C ILE A 280 14.95 -12.87 7.17
N ASP A 281 14.10 -13.57 7.90
CA ASP A 281 13.54 -13.15 9.17
C ASP A 281 14.09 -14.03 10.30
N TRP A 282 14.71 -13.41 11.29
CA TRP A 282 15.21 -14.05 12.50
C TRP A 282 14.44 -13.56 13.73
N ALA A 283 13.68 -14.47 14.36
CA ALA A 283 12.97 -14.19 15.59
C ALA A 283 13.88 -14.29 16.82
N LEU A 284 13.98 -13.21 17.58
CA LEU A 284 14.83 -13.08 18.75
C LEU A 284 14.02 -13.38 20.02
N LYS A 285 14.19 -14.59 20.56
CA LYS A 285 13.48 -15.06 21.78
C LYS A 285 13.77 -14.23 23.04
N VAL A 286 14.92 -13.58 23.11
CA VAL A 286 15.47 -13.00 24.36
C VAL A 286 14.75 -11.72 24.79
N LEU A 287 13.97 -11.07 23.92
CA LEU A 287 13.41 -9.73 24.15
C LEU A 287 11.88 -9.68 24.13
N GLY A 288 11.20 -10.77 24.48
CA GLY A 288 9.73 -10.80 24.64
C GLY A 288 8.93 -10.76 23.33
N SER A 289 9.49 -10.19 22.25
CA SER A 289 9.14 -10.38 20.84
C SER A 289 9.96 -9.36 20.05
N ALA A 290 11.16 -9.73 19.61
CA ALA A 290 11.96 -8.90 18.70
C ALA A 290 12.28 -9.69 17.43
N LYS A 291 12.42 -8.99 16.31
CA LYS A 291 12.63 -9.61 15.00
C LYS A 291 13.68 -8.83 14.22
N ALA A 292 14.72 -9.52 13.78
CA ALA A 292 15.66 -9.01 12.78
C ALA A 292 15.19 -9.47 11.40
N SER A 293 15.15 -8.56 10.43
CA SER A 293 14.72 -8.84 9.06
C SER A 293 15.71 -8.23 8.09
N LEU A 294 16.37 -9.06 7.29
CA LEU A 294 17.15 -8.63 6.14
C LEU A 294 16.27 -8.78 4.90
N TRP A 295 16.06 -7.72 4.13
CA TRP A 295 15.33 -7.81 2.86
C TRP A 295 16.14 -7.21 1.71
N PHE A 296 15.87 -7.72 0.51
CA PHE A 296 16.50 -7.31 -0.74
C PHE A 296 15.46 -7.31 -1.87
N SER A 297 15.43 -6.23 -2.66
CA SER A 297 14.60 -6.13 -3.86
C SER A 297 15.50 -6.10 -5.10
N PRO A 298 15.53 -7.17 -5.92
CA PRO A 298 16.39 -7.23 -7.10
C PRO A 298 16.07 -6.15 -8.13
N LYS A 299 14.78 -5.85 -8.34
CA LYS A 299 14.33 -4.84 -9.30
C LYS A 299 14.82 -3.44 -8.94
N ARG A 300 14.92 -3.15 -7.64
CA ARG A 300 15.36 -1.84 -7.12
C ARG A 300 16.85 -1.78 -6.83
N GLN A 301 17.53 -2.93 -6.77
CA GLN A 301 18.91 -3.05 -6.30
C GLN A 301 19.13 -2.43 -4.90
N GLU A 302 18.12 -2.56 -4.05
CA GLU A 302 18.11 -2.03 -2.69
C GLU A 302 17.97 -3.17 -1.69
N GLY A 303 18.62 -3.03 -0.54
CA GLY A 303 18.46 -3.92 0.58
C GLY A 303 18.58 -3.18 1.90
N MET A 304 17.97 -3.73 2.95
CA MET A 304 17.99 -3.13 4.27
C MET A 304 17.95 -4.23 5.33
N VAL A 305 18.61 -3.95 6.45
CA VAL A 305 18.47 -4.71 7.69
C VAL A 305 17.59 -3.89 8.63
N GLU A 306 16.52 -4.50 9.10
CA GLU A 306 15.59 -3.90 10.04
C GLU A 306 15.58 -4.70 11.34
N LEU A 307 15.61 -4.00 12.46
CA LEU A 307 15.42 -4.60 13.78
C LEU A 307 14.13 -4.04 14.37
N ARG A 308 13.13 -4.90 14.57
CA ARG A 308 11.84 -4.54 15.15
C ARG A 308 11.75 -5.06 16.58
N PHE A 309 11.38 -4.16 17.49
CA PHE A 309 11.05 -4.49 18.86
C PHE A 309 9.54 -4.37 19.01
N PHE A 310 8.89 -5.43 19.51
CA PHE A 310 7.48 -5.39 19.85
C PHE A 310 7.36 -5.24 21.36
N GLU A 311 6.65 -4.20 21.77
CA GLU A 311 6.35 -3.95 23.18
C GLU A 311 5.25 -4.92 23.63
N SER A 312 5.48 -5.59 24.76
CA SER A 312 4.59 -6.59 25.37
C SER A 312 3.61 -5.97 26.35
#